data_AF-A0A344TK50-F1
#
_entry.id   AF-A0A344TK50-F1
#
_cell.length_a   1.000
_cell.length_b   1.000
_cell.length_c   1.000
_cell.angle_alpha   90.00
_cell.angle_beta   90.00
_cell.angle_gamma   90.00
#
_symmetry.space_group_name_H-M   'P 1'
#
loop_
_entity.id
_entity.type
_entity.pdbx_description
1 polymer ?
#
loop_
_entity_poly.entity_id
_entity_poly.type
_entity_poly.pdbx_seq_one_letter_code
_entity_poly.pdbx_strand_id
1 'polypeptide(L)'
;MKWAYSLQQKLKIAVLLTVIFGLLFVKNLLDKQNFTELGEAFSTVYEDRLLAESYIYKFYHHLSDKKIVIDGCVAYEDVNLIKGQLSRHNEAINALIHEFEKTKLTPAEEVIFHKFKSHVAEDLRLEKRYFYQNEGVTDIVNAKKVLNKSFYVMSNDLNLLSNIQISEGEKVANSSRQIVLGSASQNRFELSLLIVLGLVVHVLIFASKSTFPKTPQNPSLN
;
A
#
# COMPACT_ATOMS: atom_id res chain seq x y z
N MET A 1 58.92 22.96 -18.73
CA MET A 1 58.00 23.24 -17.59
C MET A 1 56.52 23.32 -17.97
N LYS A 2 56.12 23.70 -19.20
CA LYS A 2 54.69 23.78 -19.63
C LYS A 2 53.92 22.44 -19.62
N TRP A 3 54.62 21.29 -19.69
CA TRP A 3 53.99 19.96 -19.74
C TRP A 3 53.46 19.48 -18.38
N ALA A 4 54.14 19.82 -17.27
CA ALA A 4 53.68 19.46 -15.93
C ALA A 4 52.37 20.20 -15.55
N TYR A 5 52.23 21.46 -15.96
CA TYR A 5 51.01 22.26 -15.76
C TYR A 5 49.81 21.69 -16.54
N SER A 6 50.01 21.24 -17.79
CA SER A 6 48.93 20.62 -18.57
C SER A 6 48.54 19.24 -18.01
N LEU A 7 49.50 18.49 -17.45
CA LEU A 7 49.24 17.22 -16.77
C LEU A 7 48.44 17.41 -15.47
N GLN A 8 48.79 18.41 -14.66
CA GLN A 8 48.04 18.77 -13.45
C GLN A 8 46.61 19.23 -13.77
N GLN A 9 46.41 19.98 -14.85
CA GLN A 9 45.07 20.38 -15.31
C GLN A 9 44.24 19.18 -15.77
N LYS A 10 44.83 18.26 -16.54
CA LYS A 10 44.16 17.00 -16.96
C LYS A 10 43.77 16.13 -15.76
N LEU A 11 44.63 16.01 -14.75
CA LEU A 11 44.34 15.25 -13.53
C LEU A 11 43.18 15.88 -12.74
N LYS A 12 43.15 17.20 -12.58
CA LYS A 12 42.04 17.90 -11.91
C LYS A 12 40.71 17.67 -12.61
N ILE A 13 40.70 17.70 -13.94
CA ILE A 13 39.49 17.42 -14.73
C ILE A 13 39.07 15.95 -14.59
N ALA A 14 40.02 15.01 -14.62
CA ALA A 14 39.73 13.59 -14.40
C ALA A 14 39.09 13.34 -13.02
N VAL A 15 39.66 13.93 -11.96
CA VAL A 15 39.10 13.83 -10.60
C VAL A 15 37.69 14.43 -10.53
N LEU A 16 37.48 15.61 -11.13
CA LEU A 16 36.15 16.24 -11.19
C LEU A 16 35.12 15.33 -11.88
N LEU A 17 35.48 14.75 -13.03
CA LEU A 17 34.63 13.80 -13.76
C LEU A 17 34.31 12.57 -12.93
N THR A 18 35.31 11.99 -12.26
CA THR A 18 35.11 10.83 -11.38
C THR A 18 34.14 11.15 -10.24
N VAL A 19 34.25 12.33 -9.62
CA VAL A 19 33.33 12.76 -8.57
C VAL A 19 31.90 12.91 -9.10
N ILE A 20 31.71 13.59 -10.23
CA ILE A 20 30.38 13.75 -10.84
C ILE A 20 29.78 12.39 -11.17
N PHE A 21 30.56 11.49 -11.77
CA PHE A 21 30.11 10.14 -12.08
C PHE A 21 29.75 9.34 -10.83
N GLY A 22 30.56 9.44 -9.77
CA GLY A 22 30.26 8.81 -8.48
C GLY A 22 28.96 9.31 -7.86
N LEU A 23 28.68 10.61 -7.95
CA LEU A 23 27.41 11.20 -7.49
C LEU A 23 26.21 10.66 -8.29
N LEU A 24 26.32 10.58 -9.62
CA LEU A 24 25.29 10.00 -10.48
C LEU A 24 25.05 8.52 -10.15
N PHE A 25 26.12 7.77 -9.90
CA PHE A 25 26.04 6.35 -9.53
C PHE A 25 25.32 6.15 -8.19
N VAL A 26 25.67 6.92 -7.16
CA VAL A 26 24.98 6.86 -5.86
C VAL A 26 23.51 7.26 -6.03
N LYS A 27 23.21 8.29 -6.81
CA LYS A 27 21.83 8.71 -7.09
C LYS A 27 21.03 7.58 -7.77
N ASN A 28 21.61 6.89 -8.74
CA ASN A 28 20.97 5.75 -9.41
C ASN A 28 20.61 4.63 -8.42
N LEU A 29 21.49 4.36 -7.44
CA LEU A 29 21.19 3.39 -6.38
C LEU A 29 20.03 3.83 -5.50
N LEU A 30 19.97 5.12 -5.12
CA LEU A 30 18.88 5.68 -4.32
C LEU A 30 17.53 5.65 -5.08
N ASP A 31 17.52 5.97 -6.37
CA ASP A 31 16.31 5.88 -7.19
C ASP A 31 15.75 4.46 -7.25
N LYS A 32 16.63 3.46 -7.36
CA LYS A 32 16.23 2.05 -7.38
C LYS A 32 15.56 1.65 -6.06
N GLN A 33 16.07 2.15 -4.93
CA GLN A 33 15.45 1.94 -3.62
C GLN A 33 14.07 2.61 -3.55
N ASN A 34 13.97 3.88 -3.94
CA ASN A 34 12.71 4.62 -4.00
C ASN A 34 11.65 3.92 -4.88
N PHE A 35 12.05 3.36 -6.03
CA PHE A 35 11.15 2.61 -6.90
C PHE A 35 10.65 1.31 -6.26
N THR A 36 11.52 0.64 -5.50
CA THR A 36 11.16 -0.58 -4.76
C THR A 36 10.16 -0.26 -3.66
N GLU A 37 10.41 0.78 -2.87
CA GLU A 37 9.49 1.26 -1.82
C GLU A 37 8.12 1.65 -2.40
N LEU A 38 8.07 2.31 -3.56
CA LEU A 38 6.81 2.61 -4.25
C LEU A 38 6.07 1.35 -4.69
N GLY A 39 6.78 0.31 -5.14
CA GLY A 39 6.19 -0.99 -5.48
C GLY A 39 5.59 -1.69 -4.27
N GLU A 40 6.29 -1.70 -3.14
CA GLU A 40 5.79 -2.26 -1.87
C GLU A 40 4.59 -1.48 -1.33
N ALA A 41 4.60 -0.15 -1.45
CA ALA A 41 3.46 0.68 -1.08
C ALA A 41 2.22 0.35 -1.92
N PHE A 42 2.38 0.13 -3.23
CA PHE A 42 1.27 -0.29 -4.10
C PHE A 42 0.71 -1.67 -3.70
N SER A 43 1.59 -2.65 -3.46
CA SER A 43 1.20 -3.97 -2.95
C SER A 43 0.45 -3.84 -1.62
N THR A 44 0.94 -3.03 -0.68
CA THR A 44 0.27 -2.79 0.62
C THR A 44 -1.11 -2.17 0.44
N VAL A 45 -1.27 -1.17 -0.44
CA VAL A 45 -2.57 -0.55 -0.70
C VAL A 45 -3.56 -1.57 -1.28
N TYR A 46 -3.11 -2.41 -2.21
CA TYR A 46 -3.99 -3.39 -2.86
C TYR A 46 -4.28 -4.60 -1.96
N GLU A 47 -3.24 -5.33 -1.56
CA GLU A 47 -3.33 -6.63 -0.90
C GLU A 47 -3.77 -6.51 0.56
N ASP A 48 -3.32 -5.47 1.27
CA ASP A 48 -3.63 -5.32 2.69
C ASP A 48 -4.77 -4.36 2.95
N ARG A 49 -4.79 -3.18 2.33
CA ARG A 49 -5.79 -2.14 2.68
C ARG A 49 -7.11 -2.31 1.92
N LEU A 50 -7.06 -2.45 0.59
CA LEU A 50 -8.26 -2.53 -0.24
C LEU A 50 -8.99 -3.86 -0.11
N LEU A 51 -8.26 -4.99 -0.05
CA LEU A 51 -8.87 -6.30 0.19
C LEU A 51 -9.48 -6.39 1.59
N ALA A 52 -8.78 -5.91 2.63
CA ALA A 52 -9.34 -5.87 3.98
C ALA A 52 -10.62 -5.04 4.05
N GLU A 53 -10.65 -3.86 3.42
CA GLU A 53 -11.87 -3.04 3.35
C GLU A 53 -13.00 -3.76 2.59
N SER A 54 -12.68 -4.50 1.52
CA SER A 54 -13.67 -5.34 0.82
C SER A 54 -14.29 -6.40 1.74
N TYR A 55 -13.49 -7.02 2.61
CA TYR A 55 -13.99 -7.98 3.59
C TYR A 55 -14.85 -7.31 4.66
N ILE A 56 -14.45 -6.13 5.17
CA ILE A 56 -15.25 -5.32 6.12
C ILE A 56 -16.63 -5.00 5.53
N TYR A 57 -16.66 -4.58 4.26
CA TYR A 57 -17.91 -4.35 3.54
C TYR A 57 -18.77 -5.63 3.44
N LYS A 58 -18.16 -6.77 3.10
CA LYS A 58 -18.88 -8.06 3.00
C LYS A 58 -19.42 -8.54 4.36
N PHE A 59 -18.68 -8.33 5.45
CA PHE A 59 -19.19 -8.57 6.79
C PHE A 59 -20.44 -7.74 7.07
N TYR A 60 -20.36 -6.43 6.83
CA TYR A 60 -21.48 -5.52 7.04
C TYR A 60 -22.71 -5.93 6.22
N HIS A 61 -22.50 -6.31 4.95
CA HIS A 61 -23.56 -6.79 4.07
C HIS A 61 -24.28 -8.02 4.65
N HIS A 62 -23.55 -9.07 5.05
CA HIS A 62 -24.16 -10.25 5.64
C HIS A 62 -24.85 -9.99 6.98
N LEU A 63 -24.28 -9.12 7.83
CA LEU A 63 -24.92 -8.71 9.07
C LEU A 63 -26.22 -7.94 8.82
N SER A 64 -26.22 -7.06 7.82
CA SER A 64 -27.41 -6.29 7.43
C SER A 64 -28.49 -7.18 6.85
N ASP A 65 -28.14 -8.14 5.99
CA ASP A 65 -29.09 -9.10 5.44
C ASP A 65 -29.72 -9.96 6.54
N LYS A 66 -28.91 -10.48 7.48
CA LYS A 66 -29.42 -11.18 8.67
C LYS A 66 -30.43 -10.32 9.42
N LYS A 67 -30.11 -9.05 9.66
CA LYS A 67 -31.01 -8.11 10.34
C LYS A 67 -32.33 -7.93 9.59
N ILE A 68 -32.30 -7.73 8.27
CA ILE A 68 -33.50 -7.57 7.43
C ILE A 68 -34.41 -8.81 7.56
N VAL A 69 -33.83 -9.99 7.48
CA VAL A 69 -34.56 -11.26 7.55
C VAL A 69 -35.16 -11.48 8.95
N ILE A 70 -34.41 -11.16 10.00
CA ILE A 70 -34.88 -11.22 11.40
C ILE A 70 -36.02 -10.22 11.64
N ASP A 71 -35.88 -8.98 11.17
CA ASP A 71 -36.90 -7.93 11.33
C ASP A 71 -38.20 -8.28 10.58
N GLY A 72 -38.11 -9.06 9.50
CA GLY A 72 -39.25 -9.54 8.73
C GLY A 72 -40.10 -10.62 9.43
N CYS A 73 -39.61 -11.29 10.48
CA CYS A 73 -40.37 -12.36 11.16
C CYS A 73 -41.50 -11.81 12.01
N VAL A 74 -42.75 -12.17 11.75
CA VAL A 74 -43.92 -11.71 12.54
C VAL A 74 -44.41 -12.81 13.48
N ALA A 75 -44.28 -14.07 13.08
CA ALA A 75 -44.70 -15.23 13.86
C ALA A 75 -43.61 -16.31 13.93
N TYR A 76 -43.84 -17.35 14.72
CA TYR A 76 -42.88 -18.45 14.91
C TYR A 76 -42.70 -19.29 13.63
N GLU A 77 -43.76 -19.42 12.82
CA GLU A 77 -43.73 -20.11 11.54
C GLU A 77 -42.70 -19.50 10.57
N ASP A 78 -42.52 -18.18 10.62
CA ASP A 78 -41.53 -17.46 9.81
C ASP A 78 -40.10 -17.85 10.19
N VAL A 79 -39.86 -18.20 11.47
CA VAL A 79 -38.54 -18.60 11.96
C VAL A 79 -38.04 -19.83 11.23
N ASN A 80 -38.92 -20.82 10.98
CA ASN A 80 -38.53 -22.02 10.25
C ASN A 80 -38.16 -21.74 8.79
N LEU A 81 -38.74 -20.70 8.18
CA LEU A 81 -38.44 -20.29 6.81
C LEU A 81 -37.08 -19.58 6.70
N ILE A 82 -36.64 -18.88 7.76
CA ILE A 82 -35.42 -18.07 7.72
C ILE A 82 -34.17 -18.77 8.25
N LYS A 83 -34.29 -19.88 9.02
CA LYS A 83 -33.15 -20.63 9.57
C LYS A 83 -32.08 -20.96 8.53
N GLY A 84 -32.50 -21.42 7.35
CA GLY A 84 -31.57 -21.73 6.26
C GLY A 84 -30.84 -20.49 5.74
N GLN A 85 -31.50 -19.34 5.69
CA GLN A 85 -30.87 -18.08 5.29
C GLN A 85 -29.85 -17.61 6.32
N LEU A 86 -30.20 -17.65 7.61
CA LEU A 86 -29.29 -17.29 8.71
C LEU A 86 -28.06 -18.19 8.74
N SER A 87 -28.22 -19.51 8.56
CA SER A 87 -27.08 -20.44 8.50
C SER A 87 -26.10 -20.07 7.38
N ARG A 88 -26.60 -19.77 6.18
CA ARG A 88 -25.74 -19.37 5.05
C ARG A 88 -24.97 -18.08 5.34
N HIS A 89 -25.60 -17.09 5.96
CA HIS A 89 -24.91 -15.86 6.35
C HIS A 89 -23.87 -16.11 7.43
N ASN A 90 -24.15 -16.98 8.40
CA ASN A 90 -23.19 -17.35 9.44
C ASN A 90 -21.98 -18.09 8.86
N GLU A 91 -22.19 -19.01 7.92
CA GLU A 91 -21.11 -19.69 7.19
C GLU A 91 -20.26 -18.70 6.39
N ALA A 92 -20.90 -17.75 5.69
CA ALA A 92 -20.19 -16.72 4.93
C ALA A 92 -19.37 -15.79 5.84
N ILE A 93 -19.92 -15.37 6.99
CA ILE A 93 -19.20 -14.58 7.99
C ILE A 93 -17.99 -15.36 8.53
N ASN A 94 -18.14 -16.66 8.84
CA ASN A 94 -17.01 -17.47 9.30
C ASN A 94 -15.93 -17.63 8.24
N ALA A 95 -16.31 -17.81 6.96
CA ALA A 95 -15.35 -17.84 5.87
C ALA A 95 -14.60 -16.51 5.72
N LEU A 96 -15.32 -15.39 5.80
CA LEU A 96 -14.72 -14.05 5.77
C LEU A 96 -13.77 -13.81 6.96
N ILE A 97 -14.07 -14.34 8.14
CA ILE A 97 -13.15 -14.28 9.29
C ILE A 97 -11.79 -14.89 8.91
N HIS A 98 -11.78 -16.08 8.31
CA HIS A 98 -10.53 -16.72 7.89
C HIS A 98 -9.80 -15.98 6.77
N GLU A 99 -10.51 -15.37 5.82
CA GLU A 99 -9.84 -14.56 4.79
C GLU A 99 -9.27 -13.26 5.38
N PHE A 100 -9.98 -12.62 6.30
CA PHE A 100 -9.51 -11.40 6.97
C PHE A 100 -8.26 -11.67 7.84
N GLU A 101 -8.17 -12.84 8.48
CA GLU A 101 -7.00 -13.26 9.27
C GLU A 101 -5.72 -13.44 8.46
N LYS A 102 -5.83 -13.64 7.14
CA LYS A 102 -4.66 -13.76 6.25
C LYS A 102 -4.09 -12.40 5.86
N THR A 103 -4.84 -11.32 6.07
CA THR A 103 -4.37 -9.96 5.79
C THR A 103 -3.38 -9.50 6.87
N LYS A 104 -2.53 -8.52 6.53
CA LYS A 104 -1.58 -7.98 7.50
C LYS A 104 -2.27 -6.99 8.45
N LEU A 105 -2.75 -7.50 9.58
CA LEU A 105 -3.37 -6.68 10.62
C LEU A 105 -2.34 -5.84 11.38
N THR A 106 -2.71 -4.59 11.63
CA THR A 106 -2.03 -3.75 12.63
C THR A 106 -2.40 -4.20 14.05
N PRO A 107 -1.60 -3.85 15.08
CA PRO A 107 -1.93 -4.18 16.46
C PRO A 107 -3.30 -3.64 16.91
N ALA A 108 -3.72 -2.48 16.39
CA ALA A 108 -5.03 -1.90 16.69
C ALA A 108 -6.17 -2.69 16.04
N GLU A 109 -6.00 -3.10 14.78
CA GLU A 109 -6.96 -3.95 14.06
C GLU A 109 -7.10 -5.31 14.74
N GLU A 110 -6.01 -5.92 15.17
CA GLU A 110 -6.03 -7.23 15.84
C GLU A 110 -6.91 -7.19 17.10
N VAL A 111 -6.78 -6.14 17.92
CA VAL A 111 -7.60 -5.95 19.13
C VAL A 111 -9.09 -5.80 18.78
N ILE A 112 -9.43 -5.00 17.78
CA ILE A 112 -10.82 -4.74 17.41
C ILE A 112 -11.42 -5.96 16.71
N PHE A 113 -10.66 -6.61 15.84
CA PHE A 113 -11.10 -7.81 15.13
C PHE A 113 -11.32 -8.98 16.11
N HIS A 114 -10.51 -9.11 17.15
CA HIS A 114 -10.76 -10.08 18.22
C HIS A 114 -12.09 -9.81 18.96
N LYS A 115 -12.41 -8.54 19.22
CA LYS A 115 -13.71 -8.14 19.80
C LYS A 115 -14.87 -8.46 18.85
N PHE A 116 -14.72 -8.12 17.56
CA PHE A 116 -15.69 -8.46 16.53
C PHE A 116 -15.99 -9.97 16.49
N LYS A 117 -14.96 -10.83 16.47
CA LYS A 117 -15.13 -12.29 16.53
C LYS A 117 -15.88 -12.75 17.77
N SER A 118 -15.61 -12.14 18.92
CA SER A 118 -16.31 -12.44 20.17
C SER A 118 -17.79 -12.06 20.10
N HIS A 119 -18.12 -10.91 19.49
CA HIS A 119 -19.50 -10.48 19.26
C HIS A 119 -20.22 -11.37 18.23
N VAL A 120 -19.55 -11.83 17.17
CA VAL A 120 -20.09 -12.82 16.23
C VAL A 120 -20.42 -14.14 16.92
N ALA A 121 -19.55 -14.63 17.81
CA ALA A 121 -19.80 -15.85 18.57
C ALA A 121 -21.00 -15.71 19.53
N GLU A 122 -21.13 -14.55 20.16
CA GLU A 122 -22.29 -14.24 21.02
C GLU A 122 -23.58 -14.11 20.20
N ASP A 123 -23.54 -13.47 19.03
CA ASP A 123 -24.66 -13.38 18.10
C ASP A 123 -25.17 -14.76 17.70
N LEU A 124 -24.27 -15.67 17.33
CA LEU A 124 -24.61 -17.06 17.00
C LEU A 124 -25.22 -17.80 18.20
N ARG A 125 -24.75 -17.53 19.42
CA ARG A 125 -25.31 -18.11 20.65
C ARG A 125 -26.73 -17.60 20.91
N LEU A 126 -26.97 -16.32 20.67
CA LEU A 126 -28.29 -15.69 20.78
C LEU A 126 -29.25 -16.27 19.73
N GLU A 127 -28.81 -16.42 18.48
CA GLU A 127 -29.60 -17.07 17.43
C GLU A 127 -30.00 -18.49 17.82
N LYS A 128 -29.02 -19.30 18.28
CA LYS A 128 -29.28 -20.68 18.75
C LYS A 128 -30.36 -20.71 19.82
N ARG A 129 -30.26 -19.83 20.81
CA ARG A 129 -31.24 -19.72 21.90
C ARG A 129 -32.64 -19.39 21.38
N TYR A 130 -32.79 -18.39 20.51
CA TYR A 130 -34.11 -17.91 20.12
C TYR A 130 -34.75 -18.70 18.98
N PHE A 131 -33.96 -19.19 18.02
CA PHE A 131 -34.48 -19.77 16.79
C PHE A 131 -34.28 -21.27 16.67
N TYR A 132 -33.24 -21.85 17.29
CA TYR A 132 -32.91 -23.28 17.08
C TYR A 132 -33.30 -24.20 18.25
N GLN A 133 -33.43 -23.67 19.47
CA GLN A 133 -33.68 -24.48 20.67
C GLN A 133 -35.12 -24.44 21.21
N ASN A 134 -35.95 -23.48 20.79
CA ASN A 134 -37.33 -23.37 21.26
C ASN A 134 -38.29 -24.00 20.26
N GLU A 135 -38.80 -25.20 20.55
CA GLU A 135 -39.88 -25.82 19.80
C GLU A 135 -41.23 -25.24 20.26
N GLY A 136 -41.67 -24.14 19.63
CA GLY A 136 -43.08 -23.72 19.66
C GLY A 136 -43.45 -22.46 20.46
N VAL A 137 -42.52 -21.82 21.20
CA VAL A 137 -42.75 -20.50 21.81
C VAL A 137 -41.46 -19.68 21.76
N THR A 138 -41.21 -18.98 20.66
CA THR A 138 -40.16 -17.95 20.61
C THR A 138 -40.78 -16.60 20.90
N ASP A 139 -40.28 -15.89 21.92
CA ASP A 139 -40.53 -14.46 22.09
C ASP A 139 -39.81 -13.70 20.96
N ILE A 140 -40.49 -13.60 19.81
CA ILE A 140 -39.97 -12.95 18.59
C ILE A 140 -39.63 -11.49 18.86
N VAL A 141 -40.42 -10.80 19.69
CA VAL A 141 -40.20 -9.39 20.02
C VAL A 141 -38.87 -9.21 20.75
N ASN A 142 -38.60 -10.04 21.76
CA ASN A 142 -37.35 -10.00 22.49
C ASN A 142 -36.16 -10.52 21.64
N ALA A 143 -36.36 -11.56 20.83
CA ALA A 143 -35.35 -12.07 19.91
C ALA A 143 -34.86 -10.97 18.96
N LYS A 144 -35.79 -10.26 18.30
CA LYS A 144 -35.48 -9.11 17.43
C LYS A 144 -34.72 -8.03 18.18
N LYS A 145 -35.19 -7.64 19.36
CA LYS A 145 -34.55 -6.59 20.17
C LYS A 145 -33.09 -6.92 20.48
N VAL A 146 -32.84 -8.15 20.92
CA VAL A 146 -31.50 -8.59 21.33
C VAL A 146 -30.57 -8.77 20.13
N LEU A 147 -31.04 -9.38 19.05
CA LEU A 147 -30.26 -9.56 17.81
C LEU A 147 -30.00 -8.23 17.09
N ASN A 148 -30.95 -7.30 17.11
CA ASN A 148 -30.72 -5.95 16.58
C ASN A 148 -29.66 -5.20 17.37
N LYS A 149 -29.65 -5.33 18.71
CA LYS A 149 -28.57 -4.76 19.52
C LYS A 149 -27.22 -5.37 19.16
N SER A 150 -27.17 -6.69 18.98
CA SER A 150 -25.97 -7.42 18.54
C SER A 150 -25.45 -6.90 17.18
N PHE A 151 -26.35 -6.71 16.20
CA PHE A 151 -26.04 -6.11 14.90
C PHE A 151 -25.36 -4.74 15.03
N TYR A 152 -25.89 -3.84 15.86
CA TYR A 152 -25.32 -2.50 16.01
C TYR A 152 -23.93 -2.53 16.68
N VAL A 153 -23.72 -3.45 17.63
CA VAL A 153 -22.40 -3.64 18.25
C VAL A 153 -21.38 -4.11 17.22
N MET A 154 -21.70 -5.14 16.44
CA MET A 154 -20.81 -5.64 15.39
C MET A 154 -20.58 -4.61 14.27
N SER A 155 -21.62 -3.88 13.88
CA SER A 155 -21.51 -2.80 12.88
C SER A 155 -20.58 -1.68 13.36
N ASN A 156 -20.58 -1.38 14.66
CA ASN A 156 -19.64 -0.43 15.23
C ASN A 156 -18.20 -0.95 15.18
N ASP A 157 -17.96 -2.23 15.48
CA ASP A 157 -16.62 -2.82 15.34
C ASP A 157 -16.11 -2.74 13.90
N LEU A 158 -16.97 -3.04 12.92
CA LEU A 158 -16.63 -2.92 11.49
C LEU A 158 -16.33 -1.48 11.09
N ASN A 159 -17.09 -0.51 11.60
CA ASN A 159 -16.82 0.91 11.37
C ASN A 159 -15.48 1.32 11.99
N LEU A 160 -15.13 0.83 13.18
CA LEU A 160 -13.82 1.08 13.79
C LEU A 160 -12.69 0.48 12.95
N LEU A 161 -12.86 -0.75 12.43
CA LEU A 161 -11.90 -1.36 11.52
C LEU A 161 -11.73 -0.54 10.23
N SER A 162 -12.83 -0.14 9.58
CA SER A 162 -12.81 0.67 8.35
C SER A 162 -12.10 2.02 8.56
N ASN A 163 -12.34 2.69 9.70
CA ASN A 163 -11.64 3.93 10.02
C ASN A 163 -10.12 3.74 10.15
N ILE A 164 -9.67 2.60 10.70
CA ILE A 164 -8.23 2.29 10.73
C ILE A 164 -7.71 2.02 9.31
N GLN A 165 -8.46 1.29 8.47
CA GLN A 165 -8.08 1.06 7.07
C GLN A 165 -7.86 2.36 6.31
N ILE A 166 -8.76 3.33 6.47
CA ILE A 166 -8.64 4.66 5.85
C ILE A 166 -7.38 5.38 6.36
N SER A 167 -7.14 5.36 7.68
CA SER A 167 -5.98 6.03 8.27
C SER A 167 -4.65 5.39 7.82
N GLU A 168 -4.56 4.06 7.79
CA GLU A 168 -3.37 3.36 7.30
C GLU A 168 -3.17 3.55 5.79
N GLY A 169 -4.26 3.54 5.00
CA GLY A 169 -4.21 3.86 3.58
C GLY A 169 -3.68 5.28 3.32
N GLU A 170 -4.10 6.26 4.11
CA GLU A 170 -3.61 7.64 4.03
C GLU A 170 -2.10 7.73 4.34
N LYS A 171 -1.62 6.99 5.36
CA LYS A 171 -0.18 6.95 5.69
C LYS A 171 0.66 6.43 4.52
N VAL A 172 0.23 5.34 3.90
CA VAL A 172 0.93 4.75 2.74
C VAL A 172 0.89 5.69 1.54
N ALA A 173 -0.27 6.32 1.26
CA ALA A 173 -0.40 7.29 0.18
C ALA A 173 0.49 8.53 0.40
N ASN A 174 0.54 9.05 1.62
CA ASN A 174 1.37 10.21 1.96
C ASN A 174 2.86 9.89 1.87
N SER A 175 3.30 8.72 2.36
CA SER A 175 4.69 8.27 2.22
C SER A 175 5.08 8.12 0.74
N SER A 176 4.23 7.49 -0.08
CA SER A 176 4.44 7.37 -1.52
C SER A 176 4.57 8.73 -2.21
N ARG A 177 3.73 9.70 -1.83
CA ARG A 177 3.79 11.07 -2.36
C ARG A 177 5.10 11.76 -1.99
N GLN A 178 5.62 11.57 -0.79
CA GLN A 178 6.92 12.13 -0.38
C GLN A 178 8.07 11.56 -1.22
N ILE A 179 8.07 10.24 -1.48
CA ILE A 179 9.07 9.60 -2.34
C ILE A 179 9.03 10.19 -3.76
N VAL A 180 7.83 10.34 -4.35
CA VAL A 180 7.66 10.93 -5.69
C VAL A 180 8.14 12.38 -5.74
N LEU A 181 7.75 13.22 -4.77
CA LEU A 181 8.16 14.63 -4.72
C LEU A 181 9.67 14.78 -4.52
N GLY A 182 10.27 13.96 -3.65
CA GLY A 182 11.71 13.91 -3.44
C GLY A 182 12.47 13.51 -4.70
N SER A 183 12.03 12.44 -5.36
CA SER A 183 12.62 11.96 -6.61
C SER A 183 12.56 13.01 -7.73
N ALA A 184 11.42 13.72 -7.86
CA ALA A 184 11.27 14.78 -8.86
C ALA A 184 12.26 15.94 -8.65
N SER A 185 12.51 16.34 -7.41
CA SER A 185 13.50 17.39 -7.10
C SER A 185 14.93 16.93 -7.39
N GLN A 186 15.28 15.71 -6.97
CA GLN A 186 16.59 15.11 -7.21
C GLN A 186 16.89 14.91 -8.70
N ASN A 187 15.89 14.57 -9.51
CA ASN A 187 16.06 14.38 -10.95
C ASN A 187 16.48 15.68 -11.68
N ARG A 188 15.99 16.85 -11.23
CA ARG A 188 16.42 18.15 -11.80
C ARG A 188 17.90 18.43 -11.53
N PHE A 189 18.38 18.05 -10.35
CA PHE A 189 19.78 18.16 -9.99
C PHE A 189 20.65 17.22 -10.84
N GLU A 190 20.20 15.98 -11.04
CA GLU A 190 20.88 15.01 -11.91
C GLU A 190 21.01 15.52 -13.35
N LEU A 191 19.91 16.02 -13.93
CA LEU A 191 19.95 16.58 -15.29
C LEU A 191 20.96 17.73 -15.39
N SER A 192 21.05 18.57 -14.36
CA SER A 192 22.02 19.66 -14.30
C SER A 192 23.46 19.13 -14.28
N LEU A 193 23.74 18.08 -13.50
CA LEU A 193 25.05 17.41 -13.48
C LEU A 193 25.39 16.77 -14.83
N LEU A 194 24.42 16.14 -15.50
CA LEU A 194 24.60 15.56 -16.83
C LEU A 194 24.94 16.62 -17.89
N ILE A 195 24.31 17.79 -17.84
CA ILE A 195 24.64 18.91 -18.73
C ILE A 195 26.08 19.38 -18.48
N VAL A 196 26.47 19.59 -17.22
CA VAL A 196 27.85 19.99 -16.86
C VAL A 196 28.86 18.95 -17.32
N LEU A 197 28.56 17.67 -17.13
CA LEU A 197 29.38 16.55 -17.58
C LEU A 197 29.58 16.59 -19.10
N GLY A 198 28.49 16.76 -19.86
CA GLY A 198 28.53 16.87 -21.33
C GLY A 198 29.35 18.05 -21.83
N LEU A 199 29.27 19.21 -21.15
CA LEU A 199 30.07 20.40 -21.47
C LEU A 199 31.56 20.17 -21.21
N VAL A 200 31.92 19.56 -20.07
CA VAL A 200 33.32 19.24 -19.75
C VAL A 200 33.91 18.28 -20.78
N VAL A 201 33.15 17.25 -21.18
CA VAL A 201 33.56 16.32 -22.24
C VAL A 201 33.76 17.02 -23.58
N HIS A 202 32.85 17.93 -23.97
CA HIS A 202 33.02 18.73 -25.19
C HIS A 202 34.31 19.56 -25.16
N VAL A 203 34.56 20.29 -24.07
CA VAL A 203 35.78 21.10 -23.91
C VAL A 203 37.03 20.23 -24.02
N LEU A 204 37.04 19.04 -23.41
CA LEU A 204 38.17 18.09 -23.51
C LEU A 204 38.42 17.62 -24.95
N ILE A 205 37.36 17.25 -25.68
CA ILE A 205 37.47 16.81 -27.07
C ILE A 205 38.07 17.92 -27.94
N PHE A 206 37.55 19.15 -27.84
CA PHE A 206 38.05 20.29 -28.60
C PHE A 206 39.48 20.69 -28.21
N ALA A 207 39.82 20.69 -26.92
CA ALA A 207 41.16 21.00 -26.45
C ALA A 207 42.21 19.94 -26.86
N SER A 208 41.79 18.68 -27.08
CA SER A 208 42.71 17.60 -27.51
C SER A 208 43.12 17.68 -28.98
N LYS A 209 42.36 18.38 -29.85
CA LYS A 209 42.63 18.46 -31.30
C LYS A 209 43.85 19.33 -31.69
N SER A 210 44.66 19.82 -30.75
CA SER A 210 45.71 20.83 -31.00
C SER A 210 47.16 20.33 -31.08
N THR A 211 47.43 19.03 -31.23
CA THR A 211 48.82 18.54 -31.42
C THR A 211 48.92 17.43 -32.46
N PHE A 212 48.56 17.72 -33.71
CA PHE A 212 49.18 16.99 -34.83
C PHE A 212 50.49 17.72 -35.17
N PRO A 213 51.66 17.08 -35.07
CA PRO A 213 52.90 17.72 -35.50
C PRO A 213 52.77 18.01 -37.00
N LYS A 214 52.92 19.29 -37.40
CA LYS A 214 53.14 19.63 -38.79
C LYS A 214 54.42 18.92 -39.22
N THR A 215 54.31 17.91 -40.07
CA THR A 215 55.46 17.36 -40.79
C THR A 215 56.17 18.53 -41.48
N PRO A 216 57.45 18.79 -41.20
CA PRO A 216 58.17 19.85 -41.87
C PRO A 216 58.26 19.51 -43.36
N GLN A 217 57.57 20.28 -44.20
CA GLN A 217 57.84 20.29 -45.64
C GLN A 217 59.22 20.92 -45.82
N ASN A 218 60.15 20.11 -46.32
CA ASN A 218 61.53 20.51 -46.59
C ASN A 218 61.53 21.56 -47.73
N PRO A 219 61.97 22.81 -47.50
CA PRO A 219 62.06 23.82 -48.54
C PRO A 219 63.40 23.67 -49.27
N SER A 220 63.59 22.55 -49.94
CA SER A 220 64.73 22.39 -50.87
C SER A 220 64.48 21.23 -51.84
N LEU A 221 63.72 21.50 -52.89
CA LEU A 221 63.93 20.88 -54.20
C LEU A 221 63.63 21.97 -55.24
N ASN A 222 64.62 22.20 -56.11
CA ASN A 222 64.60 23.11 -57.26
C ASN A 222 63.37 22.95 -58.16
#